data_AF-A0A7S3XJE9-F1
#
_entry.id   AF-A0A7S3XJE9-F1
#
_cell.length_a   1.000
_cell.length_b   1.000
_cell.length_c   1.000
_cell.angle_alpha   90.00
_cell.angle_beta   90.00
_cell.angle_gamma   90.00
#
_symmetry.space_group_name_H-M   'P 1'
#
loop_
_entity.id
_entity.type
_entity.pdbx_description
1 polymer ?
#
loop_
_entity_poly.entity_id
_entity_poly.type
_entity_poly.pdbx_seq_one_letter_code
_entity_poly.pdbx_strand_id
1 'polypeptide(L)'
;CYRFSASACSRVDSFVSWLDNFMVVCRASVPAGAEWFDSCDWVSCDCLWQSLDAPVPNSEIVGCMEQGMAENKVTRAHQQFTYGLMKSCEAQTRQLAQPCGACDKYSGKRPACDTTPKNDSSIELIRPDVEQKAAAPRLASMVAFVAAFAAL
;
A
#
# COMPACT_ATOMS: atom_id res chain seq x y z
N CYS A 1 -22.45 -22.29 8.20
CA CYS A 1 -21.51 -21.87 9.26
C CYS A 1 -20.18 -22.57 9.04
N TYR A 2 -19.18 -21.89 8.47
CA TYR A 2 -17.83 -22.46 8.42
C TYR A 2 -17.28 -22.49 9.85
N ARG A 3 -17.16 -23.69 10.44
CA ARG A 3 -16.27 -23.88 11.58
C ARG A 3 -14.86 -23.85 11.03
N PHE A 4 -14.23 -22.67 11.03
CA PHE A 4 -12.78 -22.63 11.08
C PHE A 4 -12.41 -23.27 12.41
N SER A 5 -11.83 -24.46 12.39
CA SER A 5 -10.99 -24.87 13.51
C SER A 5 -9.85 -23.87 13.51
N ALA A 6 -9.92 -22.86 14.37
CA ALA A 6 -8.77 -22.00 14.62
C ALA A 6 -7.61 -22.93 14.94
N SER A 7 -6.58 -22.94 14.10
CA SER A 7 -5.39 -23.74 14.36
C SER A 7 -4.86 -23.30 15.71
N ALA A 8 -4.60 -24.26 16.60
CA ALA A 8 -3.99 -23.97 17.90
C ALA A 8 -2.73 -23.14 17.70
N CYS A 9 -2.53 -22.12 18.54
CA CYS A 9 -1.39 -21.22 18.39
C CYS A 9 -0.09 -21.95 18.70
N SER A 10 0.86 -21.99 17.76
CA SER A 10 2.14 -22.65 17.97
C SER A 10 3.02 -21.95 19.01
N ARG A 11 2.90 -20.62 19.14
CA ARG A 11 3.79 -19.77 19.95
C ARG A 11 3.07 -18.58 20.59
N VAL A 12 2.08 -18.84 21.44
CA VAL A 12 1.23 -17.79 22.04
C VAL A 12 2.04 -16.73 22.80
N ASP A 13 3.08 -17.13 23.54
CA ASP A 13 3.91 -16.18 24.30
C ASP A 13 4.72 -15.25 23.39
N SER A 14 5.27 -15.78 22.29
CA SER A 14 5.97 -14.96 21.30
C SER A 14 5.01 -14.01 20.60
N PHE A 15 3.80 -14.47 20.29
CA PHE A 15 2.76 -13.64 19.67
C PHE A 15 2.34 -12.49 20.59
N VAL A 16 2.09 -12.75 21.87
CA VAL A 16 1.70 -11.69 22.83
C VAL A 16 2.84 -10.68 23.00
N SER A 17 4.09 -11.14 23.17
CA SER A 17 5.23 -10.24 23.27
C SER A 17 5.43 -9.38 22.02
N TRP A 18 5.19 -9.95 20.84
CA TRP A 18 5.18 -9.19 19.59
C TRP A 18 4.04 -8.16 19.58
N LEU A 19 2.84 -8.50 20.06
CA LEU A 19 1.69 -7.60 20.08
C LEU A 19 1.90 -6.40 21.03
N ASP A 20 2.52 -6.63 22.18
CA ASP A 20 2.96 -5.58 23.10
C ASP A 20 3.93 -4.61 22.39
N ASN A 21 4.96 -5.15 21.73
CA ASN A 21 5.93 -4.33 20.99
C ASN A 21 5.30 -3.60 19.80
N PHE A 22 4.39 -4.25 19.08
CA PHE A 22 3.67 -3.67 17.95
C PHE A 22 2.84 -2.46 18.42
N MET A 23 2.12 -2.59 19.53
CA MET A 23 1.43 -1.45 20.15
C MET A 23 2.38 -0.31 20.49
N VAL A 24 3.54 -0.59 21.10
CA VAL A 24 4.52 0.45 21.47
C VAL A 24 5.01 1.22 20.26
N VAL A 25 5.35 0.53 19.17
CA VAL A 25 5.83 1.17 17.93
C VAL A 25 4.74 2.04 17.31
N CYS A 26 3.50 1.54 17.23
CA CYS A 26 2.38 2.33 16.73
C CYS A 26 2.03 3.51 17.64
N ARG A 27 2.22 3.38 18.96
CA ARG A 27 1.94 4.45 19.92
C ARG A 27 2.94 5.58 19.87
N ALA A 28 4.13 5.38 19.31
CA ALA A 28 5.14 6.44 19.20
C ALA A 28 4.64 7.68 18.45
N SER A 29 3.62 7.52 17.59
CA SER A 29 2.97 8.59 16.84
C SER A 29 1.67 9.12 17.50
N VAL A 30 1.25 8.56 18.63
CA VAL A 30 0.02 8.93 19.35
C VAL A 30 0.34 9.98 20.43
N PRO A 31 -0.38 11.12 20.48
CA PRO A 31 -0.24 12.08 21.58
C PRO A 31 -0.52 11.44 22.95
N ALA A 32 0.18 11.90 23.99
CA ALA A 32 -0.04 11.40 25.34
C ALA A 32 -1.49 11.58 25.79
N GLY A 33 -2.13 10.50 26.22
CA GLY A 33 -3.53 10.49 26.64
C GLY A 33 -4.56 10.31 25.53
N ALA A 34 -4.15 10.23 24.26
CA ALA A 34 -5.05 9.86 23.17
C ALA A 34 -5.30 8.33 23.13
N GLU A 35 -6.53 7.98 22.80
CA GLU A 35 -7.02 6.62 22.63
C GLU A 35 -6.92 6.18 21.16
N TRP A 36 -6.88 4.86 20.92
CA TRP A 36 -6.74 4.27 19.58
C TRP A 36 -7.84 4.67 18.59
N PHE A 37 -8.96 5.17 19.09
CA PHE A 37 -10.15 5.51 18.30
C PHE A 37 -10.33 7.00 18.07
N ASP A 38 -9.48 7.85 18.65
CA ASP A 38 -9.62 9.31 18.54
C ASP A 38 -9.27 9.82 17.13
N SER A 39 -8.28 9.18 16.50
CA SER A 39 -7.82 9.48 15.15
C SER A 39 -7.13 8.25 14.55
N CYS A 40 -6.77 8.32 13.26
CA CYS A 40 -5.99 7.28 12.59
C CYS A 40 -4.56 7.73 12.24
N ASP A 41 -4.17 8.96 12.61
CA ASP A 41 -2.87 9.55 12.30
C ASP A 41 -1.69 8.76 12.90
N TRP A 42 -1.95 7.91 13.90
CA TRP A 42 -0.97 7.02 14.49
C TRP A 42 -0.60 5.82 13.61
N VAL A 43 -1.37 5.53 12.56
CA VAL A 43 -1.05 4.49 11.58
C VAL A 43 0.05 5.02 10.66
N SER A 44 1.31 4.77 11.05
CA SER A 44 2.52 5.13 10.31
C SER A 44 3.10 3.95 9.52
N CYS A 45 4.09 4.20 8.65
CA CYS A 45 4.79 3.11 7.95
C CYS A 45 5.51 2.17 8.91
N ASP A 46 6.17 2.71 9.95
CA ASP A 46 6.85 1.89 10.96
C ASP A 46 5.84 1.01 11.72
N CYS A 47 4.67 1.56 12.05
CA CYS A 47 3.57 0.79 12.61
C CYS A 47 3.17 -0.35 11.66
N LEU A 48 2.88 -0.07 10.39
CA LEU A 48 2.47 -1.12 9.44
C LEU A 48 3.56 -2.17 9.20
N TRP A 49 4.84 -1.80 9.21
CA TRP A 49 5.91 -2.78 9.03
C TRP A 49 6.01 -3.77 10.18
N GLN A 50 5.66 -3.38 11.40
CA GLN A 50 5.59 -4.33 12.52
C GLN A 50 4.55 -5.44 12.29
N SER A 51 3.51 -5.18 11.48
CA SER A 51 2.53 -6.21 11.12
C SER A 51 3.15 -7.35 10.30
N LEU A 52 4.29 -7.12 9.65
CA LEU A 52 5.01 -8.11 8.83
C LEU A 52 5.95 -8.98 9.65
N ASP A 53 6.29 -8.56 10.87
CA ASP A 53 7.25 -9.23 11.75
C ASP A 53 6.57 -10.20 12.73
N ALA A 54 5.30 -10.55 12.49
CA ALA A 54 4.53 -11.47 13.32
C ALA A 54 5.25 -12.83 13.45
N PRO A 55 5.45 -13.37 14.67
CA PRO A 55 6.23 -14.59 14.90
C PRO A 55 5.46 -15.89 14.64
N VAL A 56 4.25 -15.78 14.06
CA VAL A 56 3.35 -16.89 13.75
C VAL A 56 2.79 -16.72 12.33
N PRO A 57 2.43 -17.81 11.64
CA PRO A 57 1.76 -17.73 10.35
C PRO A 57 0.43 -16.99 10.42
N ASN A 58 0.01 -16.35 9.32
CA ASN A 58 -1.26 -15.64 9.24
C ASN A 58 -2.49 -16.50 9.57
N SER A 59 -2.42 -17.82 9.29
CA SER A 59 -3.48 -18.76 9.62
C SER A 59 -3.65 -18.97 11.14
N GLU A 60 -2.62 -18.72 11.93
CA GLU A 60 -2.62 -18.91 13.39
C GLU A 60 -3.03 -17.65 14.14
N ILE A 61 -3.00 -16.46 13.53
CA ILE A 61 -3.24 -15.18 14.23
C ILE A 61 -4.55 -15.18 15.02
N VAL A 62 -5.65 -15.69 14.42
CA VAL A 62 -6.96 -15.77 15.10
C VAL A 62 -6.88 -16.70 16.31
N GLY A 63 -6.30 -17.90 16.13
CA GLY A 63 -6.13 -18.86 17.22
C GLY A 63 -5.22 -18.35 18.33
N CYS A 64 -4.18 -17.59 17.99
CA CYS A 64 -3.29 -16.94 18.95
C CYS A 64 -3.98 -15.82 19.73
N MET A 65 -4.85 -15.03 19.10
CA MET A 65 -5.67 -14.05 19.82
C MET A 65 -6.67 -14.74 20.74
N GLU A 66 -7.40 -15.75 20.26
CA GLU A 66 -8.38 -16.49 21.07
C GLU A 66 -7.73 -17.19 22.27
N GLN A 67 -6.65 -17.92 22.05
CA GLN A 67 -5.89 -18.58 23.11
C GLN A 67 -5.30 -17.56 24.08
N GLY A 68 -4.69 -16.48 23.57
CA GLY A 68 -4.14 -15.43 24.41
C GLY A 68 -5.20 -14.72 25.26
N MET A 69 -6.43 -14.54 24.75
CA MET A 69 -7.55 -14.01 25.53
C MET A 69 -8.01 -15.00 26.61
N ALA A 70 -8.13 -16.29 26.27
CA ALA A 70 -8.51 -17.34 27.22
C ALA A 70 -7.49 -17.48 28.37
N GLU A 71 -6.20 -17.29 28.06
CA GLU A 71 -5.10 -17.31 29.04
C GLU A 71 -4.88 -15.95 29.75
N ASN A 72 -5.72 -14.94 29.49
CA ASN A 72 -5.58 -13.56 30.00
C ASN A 72 -4.24 -12.86 29.66
N LYS A 73 -3.55 -13.31 28.61
CA LYS A 73 -2.32 -12.68 28.09
C LYS A 73 -2.63 -11.55 27.11
N VAL A 74 -3.70 -11.70 26.32
CA VAL A 74 -4.22 -10.65 25.42
C VAL A 74 -5.19 -9.76 26.17
N THR A 75 -4.67 -8.65 26.70
CA THR A 75 -5.44 -7.61 27.39
C THR A 75 -6.50 -6.92 26.51
N ARG A 76 -7.39 -6.15 27.16
CA ARG A 76 -8.36 -5.27 26.46
C ARG A 76 -7.67 -4.23 25.57
N ALA A 77 -6.51 -3.72 25.98
CA ALA A 77 -5.77 -2.73 25.21
C ALA A 77 -5.26 -3.31 23.88
N HIS A 78 -4.81 -4.57 23.88
CA HIS A 78 -4.47 -5.31 22.66
C HIS A 78 -5.67 -5.41 21.72
N GLN A 79 -6.83 -5.80 22.24
CA GLN A 79 -8.04 -5.95 21.43
C GLN A 79 -8.49 -4.61 20.82
N GLN A 80 -8.44 -3.52 21.61
CA GLN A 80 -8.76 -2.18 21.13
C GLN A 80 -7.80 -1.71 20.05
N PHE A 81 -6.50 -1.92 20.25
CA PHE A 81 -5.48 -1.63 19.24
C PHE A 81 -5.74 -2.39 17.93
N THR A 82 -5.92 -3.72 18.01
CA THR A 82 -6.16 -4.55 16.82
C THR A 82 -7.46 -4.13 16.11
N TYR A 83 -8.53 -3.85 16.86
CA TYR A 83 -9.79 -3.35 16.29
C TYR A 83 -9.63 -1.96 15.68
N GLY A 84 -8.88 -1.07 16.34
CA GLY A 84 -8.54 0.25 15.84
C GLY A 84 -7.85 0.16 14.48
N LEU A 85 -6.78 -0.64 14.40
CA LEU A 85 -6.00 -0.83 13.19
C LEU A 85 -6.80 -1.47 12.03
N MET A 86 -7.55 -2.53 12.33
CA MET A 86 -8.19 -3.37 11.30
C MET A 86 -9.60 -2.93 10.91
N LYS A 87 -10.28 -2.15 11.76
CA LYS A 87 -11.68 -1.74 11.53
C LYS A 87 -11.84 -0.23 11.53
N SER A 88 -11.41 0.45 12.59
CA SER A 88 -11.63 1.90 12.70
C SER A 88 -10.78 2.67 11.68
N CYS A 89 -9.52 2.26 11.53
CA CYS A 89 -8.53 2.88 10.65
C CYS A 89 -8.25 2.06 9.39
N GLU A 90 -9.18 1.17 9.01
CA GLU A 90 -9.01 0.28 7.85
C GLU A 90 -8.67 1.04 6.57
N ALA A 91 -9.34 2.17 6.31
CA ALA A 91 -9.11 2.98 5.11
C ALA A 91 -7.67 3.51 5.04
N GLN A 92 -7.17 4.09 6.12
CA GLN A 92 -5.79 4.59 6.19
C GLN A 92 -4.76 3.46 6.11
N THR A 93 -4.98 2.37 6.85
CA THR A 93 -4.17 1.15 6.77
C THR A 93 -4.07 0.66 5.32
N ARG A 94 -5.20 0.52 4.62
CA ARG A 94 -5.24 0.07 3.21
C ARG A 94 -4.60 1.06 2.25
N GLN A 95 -4.73 2.36 2.48
CA GLN A 95 -4.13 3.39 1.64
C GLN A 95 -2.60 3.35 1.74
N LEU A 96 -2.08 3.27 2.96
CA LEU A 96 -0.64 3.22 3.21
C LEU A 96 -0.01 1.90 2.77
N ALA A 97 -0.73 0.78 2.93
CA ALA A 97 -0.29 -0.55 2.54
C ALA A 97 -0.54 -0.90 1.05
N GLN A 98 -0.88 0.08 0.20
CA GLN A 98 -1.02 -0.17 -1.23
C GLN A 98 0.27 -0.75 -1.83
N PRO A 99 0.19 -1.65 -2.81
CA PRO A 99 1.35 -2.09 -3.57
C PRO A 99 2.05 -0.90 -4.20
N CYS A 100 3.37 -0.84 -4.10
CA CYS A 100 4.19 0.30 -4.51
C CYS A 100 3.83 1.63 -3.81
N GLY A 101 3.04 1.57 -2.73
CA GLY A 101 2.66 2.74 -1.93
C GLY A 101 3.77 3.22 -1.01
N ALA A 102 3.49 4.30 -0.28
CA ALA A 102 4.47 4.96 0.59
C ALA A 102 5.05 4.03 1.67
N CYS A 103 4.24 3.10 2.20
CA CYS A 103 4.69 2.17 3.23
C CYS A 103 4.98 0.77 2.68
N ASP A 104 5.17 0.62 1.37
CA ASP A 104 5.56 -0.68 0.82
C ASP A 104 7.07 -0.91 0.96
N LYS A 105 7.48 -1.58 2.05
CA LYS A 105 8.88 -1.87 2.42
C LYS A 105 9.69 -2.54 1.30
N TYR A 106 9.01 -3.24 0.39
CA TYR A 106 9.66 -4.02 -0.67
C TYR A 106 9.40 -3.45 -2.06
N SER A 107 8.91 -2.21 -2.18
CA SER A 107 8.63 -1.54 -3.46
C SER A 107 9.82 -1.63 -4.42
N GLY A 108 11.01 -1.22 -3.99
CA GLY A 108 12.23 -1.26 -4.80
C GLY A 108 12.73 -2.67 -5.18
N LYS A 109 12.16 -3.75 -4.61
CA LYS A 109 12.47 -5.13 -5.04
C LYS A 109 11.53 -5.63 -6.13
N ARG A 110 10.41 -4.95 -6.37
CA ARG A 110 9.43 -5.32 -7.40
C ARG A 110 9.63 -4.44 -8.63
N PRO A 111 10.05 -5.01 -9.78
CA PRO A 111 10.23 -4.23 -11.01
C PRO A 111 8.98 -3.46 -11.45
N ALA A 112 7.78 -3.93 -11.09
CA ALA A 112 6.53 -3.26 -11.38
C ALA A 112 6.35 -1.91 -10.64
N CYS A 113 7.15 -1.64 -9.61
CA CYS A 113 7.13 -0.39 -8.85
C CYS A 113 8.15 0.65 -9.36
N ASP A 114 9.02 0.30 -10.32
CA ASP A 114 9.92 1.26 -10.94
C ASP A 114 9.13 2.18 -11.89
N THR A 115 8.62 3.29 -11.35
CA THR A 115 7.92 4.33 -12.12
C THR A 115 8.88 5.27 -12.86
N THR A 116 10.19 5.06 -12.73
CA THR A 116 11.16 5.75 -13.57
C THR A 116 10.84 5.39 -15.02
N PRO A 117 10.55 6.37 -15.91
CA PRO A 117 10.59 6.11 -17.32
C PRO A 117 11.99 5.55 -17.58
N LYS A 118 12.09 4.28 -17.99
CA LYS A 118 13.31 3.80 -18.61
C LYS A 118 13.45 4.66 -19.85
N ASN A 119 14.22 5.73 -19.73
CA ASN A 119 14.68 6.47 -20.89
C ASN A 119 15.59 5.49 -21.62
N ASP A 120 14.99 4.68 -22.49
CA ASP A 120 15.67 3.90 -23.51
C ASP A 120 16.31 4.90 -24.49
N SER A 121 17.33 5.62 -24.01
CA SER A 121 18.27 6.37 -24.84
C SER A 121 19.24 5.44 -25.59
N SER A 122 18.88 4.16 -25.69
CA SER A 122 19.46 3.20 -26.62
C SER A 122 18.58 3.03 -27.87
N ILE A 123 17.84 4.06 -28.30
CA ILE A 123 17.59 4.21 -29.73
C ILE A 123 18.93 4.60 -30.34
N GLU A 124 19.64 3.54 -30.73
CA GLU A 124 20.70 3.52 -31.70
C GLU A 124 20.48 4.60 -32.75
N LEU A 125 21.48 5.47 -32.90
CA LEU A 125 21.55 6.50 -33.91
C LEU A 125 21.51 5.82 -35.29
N ILE A 126 20.32 5.50 -35.79
CA ILE A 126 20.12 5.16 -37.20
C ILE A 126 20.47 6.43 -37.96
N ARG A 127 21.69 6.49 -38.49
CA ARG A 127 22.06 7.40 -39.57
C ARG A 127 21.10 7.15 -40.73
N PRO A 128 20.25 8.11 -41.14
CA PRO A 128 19.65 8.04 -42.45
C PRO A 128 20.69 8.53 -43.47
N ASP A 129 21.59 7.64 -43.88
CA ASP A 129 22.33 7.81 -45.14
C ASP A 129 21.39 7.39 -46.28
N VAL A 130 20.44 8.25 -46.66
CA VAL A 130 19.81 8.18 -48.00
C VAL A 130 19.48 9.58 -48.50
N GLU A 131 20.46 10.11 -49.23
CA GLU A 131 20.34 10.70 -50.56
C GLU A 131 19.13 11.60 -50.86
N GLN A 132 19.41 12.90 -50.93
CA GLN A 132 18.58 13.93 -51.54
C GLN A 132 18.39 13.64 -53.04
N LYS A 133 17.13 13.48 -53.48
CA LYS A 133 16.74 13.76 -54.86
C LYS A 133 15.65 14.83 -54.90
N ALA A 134 16.00 15.92 -55.56
CA ALA A 134 15.24 17.17 -55.62
C ALA A 134 13.97 17.09 -56.49
N ALA A 135 12.99 17.90 -56.06
CA ALA A 135 12.09 18.78 -56.83
C ALA A 135 11.09 18.20 -57.86
N ALA A 136 9.80 18.49 -57.62
CA ALA A 136 8.99 19.35 -58.50
C ALA A 136 7.74 19.90 -57.75
N PRO A 137 7.27 21.14 -58.04
CA PRO A 137 6.16 21.78 -57.33
C PRO A 137 4.82 21.54 -58.03
N ARG A 138 3.73 21.43 -57.25
CA ARG A 138 2.38 21.68 -57.77
C ARG A 138 1.67 22.71 -56.92
N LEU A 139 1.46 23.85 -57.57
CA LEU A 139 0.63 24.99 -57.17
C LEU A 139 -0.86 24.62 -57.14
N ALA A 140 -1.60 25.48 -56.45
CA ALA A 140 -3.06 25.69 -56.45
C ALA A 140 -3.85 24.77 -55.49
N SER A 141 -4.80 25.24 -54.68
CA SER A 141 -5.42 26.57 -54.62
C SER A 141 -6.11 26.74 -53.26
N MET A 142 -5.97 27.93 -52.67
CA MET A 142 -6.84 28.43 -51.61
C MET A 142 -8.28 28.57 -52.13
N VAL A 143 -9.26 28.09 -51.35
CA VAL A 143 -10.59 28.70 -51.14
C VAL A 143 -11.05 28.17 -49.76
N ALA A 144 -10.93 28.87 -48.63
CA ALA A 144 -11.64 30.06 -48.17
C ALA A 144 -13.13 29.82 -47.79
N PHE A 145 -13.41 29.96 -46.48
CA PHE A 145 -14.67 30.47 -45.88
C PHE A 145 -15.95 29.59 -46.03
N VAL A 146 -16.93 29.48 -45.12
CA VAL A 146 -17.53 30.39 -44.13
C VAL A 146 -18.21 29.53 -43.03
N ALA A 147 -18.28 30.06 -41.80
CA ALA A 147 -19.11 29.61 -40.69
C ALA A 147 -20.64 29.68 -40.95
N ALA A 148 -21.45 28.88 -40.24
CA ALA A 148 -22.82 29.25 -39.83
C ALA A 148 -23.33 28.30 -38.73
N PHE A 149 -23.57 28.81 -37.51
CA PHE A 149 -24.89 29.08 -36.89
C PHE A 149 -25.76 27.81 -36.70
N ALA A 150 -25.90 27.28 -35.48
CA ALA A 150 -26.86 27.69 -34.43
C ALA A 150 -28.34 27.56 -34.85
N ALA A 151 -29.03 26.54 -34.29
CA ALA A 151 -30.47 26.47 -34.02
C ALA A 151 -30.75 25.12 -33.33
N LEU A 152 -31.01 25.13 -32.02
CA LEU A 152 -32.33 24.96 -31.40
C LEU A 152 -32.74 23.49 -31.26
#